data_AF-A0A418T5S8-F1
#
_entry.id   AF-A0A418T5S8-F1
#
_cell.length_a   1.000
_cell.length_b   1.000
_cell.length_c   1.000
_cell.angle_alpha   90.00
_cell.angle_beta   90.00
_cell.angle_gamma   90.00
#
_symmetry.space_group_name_H-M   'P 1'
#
loop_
_entity.id
_entity.type
_entity.pdbx_description
1 polymer ?
#
loop_
_entity_poly.entity_id
_entity_poly.type
_entity_poly.pdbx_seq_one_letter_code
_entity_poly.pdbx_strand_id
1 'polypeptide(L)'
;MYCHHCVRSYAEDARYCSQCGRRLHSHRIIETANWEEALSEGAASLELAGEVVITGRSMPNAVQGKRGLGWPIPLALAGLAFVVTMAVILYYQYEKGVNETVLRLQSEARTAALSGEYIVALEKLEDALEARPAFKALAADVEIIQHVLELERMTEQIETRLSVGMIDEAESGLNRLKTEFGGHKEPIYDKLREKLDELNMKLTLQKLTKEYEALTTVKELGEMLNVVNGLIGEEAAELRQQIIVSIQDITAREVDQLLARKNFTGATAAVNRSLAWAREDKELLALLNKIKEEQSRYERLEQQRIEQAMQRAAEEDLINRTSAVEVVSVEKTLDEFGDLTIEGTLKNIATRAIYSVVVEVIVQSKDGAVLSRGKATVTPEYIEAGEQMTFTTTVYGIYSDETTVVVDKAEWYLD
;
A
#
# COMPACT_ATOMS: atom_id res chain seq x y z
N MET A 1 2.69 13.14 43.11
CA MET A 1 2.39 14.51 42.61
C MET A 1 1.35 14.43 41.50
N TYR A 2 0.44 15.41 41.36
CA TYR A 2 -0.63 15.37 40.34
C TYR A 2 -0.61 16.62 39.44
N CYS A 3 -0.79 16.43 38.13
CA CYS A 3 -0.92 17.53 37.17
C CYS A 3 -2.39 17.72 36.81
N HIS A 4 -3.03 18.79 37.28
CA HIS A 4 -4.42 19.10 36.95
C HIS A 4 -4.65 19.36 35.46
N HIS A 5 -3.61 19.74 34.72
CA HIS A 5 -3.73 20.06 33.30
C HIS A 5 -3.61 18.83 32.40
N CYS A 6 -2.84 17.82 32.82
CA CYS A 6 -2.63 16.59 32.06
C CYS A 6 -3.35 15.37 32.67
N VAL A 7 -4.03 15.55 33.82
CA VAL A 7 -4.83 14.54 34.53
C VAL A 7 -4.05 13.23 34.74
N ARG A 8 -2.79 13.35 35.17
CA ARG A 8 -1.88 12.21 35.42
C ARG A 8 -1.09 12.37 36.71
N SER A 9 -0.83 11.23 37.35
CA SER A 9 0.03 11.13 38.53
C SER A 9 1.48 10.92 38.12
N TYR A 10 2.39 11.54 38.89
CA TYR A 10 3.83 11.46 38.72
C TYR A 10 4.50 11.08 40.05
N ALA A 11 5.74 10.56 39.94
CA ALA A 11 6.60 10.24 41.07
C ALA A 11 6.70 11.41 42.07
N GLU A 12 6.88 11.10 43.36
CA GLU A 12 6.76 12.08 44.45
C GLU A 12 7.82 13.19 44.43
N ASP A 13 8.96 12.95 43.77
CA ASP A 13 10.08 13.87 43.63
C ASP A 13 10.00 14.77 42.39
N ALA A 14 9.06 14.52 41.48
CA ALA A 14 8.89 15.31 40.26
C ALA A 14 8.36 16.72 40.59
N ARG A 15 9.20 17.75 40.39
CA ARG A 15 8.81 19.16 40.60
C ARG A 15 8.03 19.78 39.44
N TYR A 16 8.22 19.26 38.22
CA TYR A 16 7.60 19.76 36.99
C TYR A 16 7.03 18.60 36.17
N CYS A 17 5.94 18.84 35.46
CA CYS A 17 5.33 17.90 34.52
C CYS A 17 6.24 17.75 33.29
N SER A 18 6.65 16.53 32.96
CA SER A 18 7.50 16.24 31.79
C SER A 18 6.83 16.50 30.44
N GLN A 19 5.50 16.68 30.40
CA GLN A 19 4.73 16.89 29.17
C GLN A 19 4.36 18.36 28.93
N CYS A 20 3.93 19.08 29.97
CA CYS A 20 3.51 20.49 29.82
C CYS A 20 4.45 21.50 30.50
N GLY A 21 5.53 21.06 31.15
CA GLY A 21 6.52 21.92 31.82
C GLY A 21 6.02 22.63 33.07
N ARG A 22 4.75 22.46 33.47
CA ARG A 22 4.17 23.16 34.63
C ARG A 22 4.56 22.50 35.95
N ARG A 23 4.72 23.33 36.99
CA ARG A 23 5.09 22.90 38.35
C ARG A 23 3.98 22.05 38.96
N LEU A 24 4.34 20.90 39.54
CA LEU A 24 3.38 19.99 40.17
C LEU A 24 3.15 20.40 41.64
N HIS A 25 1.90 20.40 42.08
CA HIS A 25 1.54 20.72 43.47
C HIS A 25 1.56 19.45 44.34
N SER A 26 2.24 19.52 45.49
CA SER A 26 2.25 18.45 46.50
C SER A 26 1.00 18.51 47.35
N HIS A 27 0.11 17.53 47.20
CA HIS A 27 -0.96 17.31 48.16
C HIS A 27 -0.37 16.57 49.37
N ARG A 28 -0.08 17.29 50.45
CA ARG A 28 -0.01 16.70 51.79
C ARG A 28 -1.43 16.73 52.33
N ILE A 29 -2.00 15.56 52.61
CA ILE A 29 -3.27 15.44 53.33
C ILE A 29 -3.03 15.99 54.73
N ILE A 30 -3.59 17.16 55.02
CA ILE A 30 -3.71 17.69 56.38
C ILE A 30 -5.11 17.31 56.85
N GLU A 31 -5.15 16.19 57.57
CA GLU A 31 -6.23 15.85 58.48
C GLU A 31 -6.14 16.85 59.65
N THR A 32 -7.04 17.83 59.70
CA THR A 32 -7.51 18.68 60.82
C THR A 32 -7.94 20.05 60.29
N ALA A 33 -9.19 20.16 59.87
CA ALA A 33 -9.84 21.46 59.68
C ALA A 33 -10.45 21.87 61.02
N ASN A 34 -9.83 22.89 61.61
CA ASN A 34 -10.30 23.68 62.73
C ASN A 34 -11.57 24.47 62.30
N TRP A 35 -12.66 24.35 63.05
CA TRP A 35 -14.00 24.88 62.73
C TRP A 35 -14.17 26.39 63.05
N GLU A 36 -13.18 27.23 62.76
CA GLU A 36 -13.21 28.65 63.20
C GLU A 36 -13.08 29.69 62.08
N GLU A 37 -13.04 29.27 60.81
CA GLU A 37 -12.85 30.20 59.68
C GLU A 37 -13.98 30.17 58.63
N ALA A 38 -15.12 29.55 58.98
CA ALA A 38 -16.33 29.53 58.14
C ALA A 38 -17.47 30.43 58.66
N LEU A 39 -17.19 31.30 59.64
CA LEU A 39 -18.15 32.26 60.20
C LEU A 39 -17.82 33.74 59.88
N SER A 40 -16.77 34.03 59.11
CA SER A 40 -16.34 35.41 58.83
C SER A 40 -16.73 35.97 57.45
N GLU A 41 -17.30 35.18 56.53
CA GLU A 41 -17.78 35.67 55.23
C GLU A 41 -19.31 35.77 55.14
N GLY A 42 -19.93 36.22 56.23
CA GLY A 42 -21.35 36.54 56.34
C GLY A 42 -21.61 37.93 56.89
N ALA A 43 -20.75 38.91 56.61
CA ALA A 43 -20.91 40.30 57.04
C ALA A 43 -20.39 41.28 55.99
N ALA A 44 -20.98 41.27 54.79
CA ALA A 44 -20.75 42.32 53.78
C ALA A 44 -22.08 42.73 53.13
N SER A 45 -23.02 43.21 53.96
CA SER A 45 -24.16 44.01 53.49
C SER A 45 -24.77 44.82 54.63
N LEU A 46 -24.00 45.73 55.25
CA LEU A 46 -24.58 46.88 55.96
C LEU A 46 -23.55 48.01 56.22
N GLU A 47 -22.98 48.60 55.17
CA GLU A 47 -22.36 49.93 55.28
C GLU A 47 -22.83 50.82 54.13
N LEU A 48 -24.03 51.37 54.29
CA LEU A 48 -24.50 52.55 53.57
C LEU A 48 -25.57 53.24 54.42
N ALA A 49 -25.14 53.79 55.54
CA ALA A 49 -25.86 54.81 56.26
C ALA A 49 -24.82 55.86 56.68
N GLY A 50 -24.83 56.99 55.97
CA GLY A 50 -23.93 58.11 56.21
C GLY A 50 -24.10 58.67 57.63
N GLU A 51 -22.95 58.94 58.25
CA GLU A 51 -22.81 59.85 59.38
C GLU A 51 -23.29 61.25 58.98
N VAL A 52 -24.34 61.73 59.64
CA VAL A 52 -24.66 63.17 59.70
C VAL A 52 -24.29 63.65 61.10
N VAL A 53 -23.22 64.44 61.15
CA VAL A 53 -22.83 65.24 62.31
C VAL A 53 -23.84 66.38 62.48
N ILE A 54 -24.61 66.38 63.58
CA ILE A 54 -25.34 67.57 64.04
C ILE A 54 -24.75 68.00 65.39
N THR A 55 -24.12 69.17 65.35
CA THR A 55 -23.64 69.91 66.52
C THR A 55 -24.82 70.42 67.35
N GLY A 56 -24.68 70.30 68.67
CA GLY A 56 -25.70 70.69 69.63
C GLY A 56 -25.97 72.19 69.70
N ARG A 57 -27.23 72.53 69.98
CA ARG A 57 -27.59 73.72 70.75
C ARG A 57 -28.75 73.39 71.69
N SER A 58 -28.58 73.87 72.91
CA SER A 58 -29.35 73.68 74.13
C SER A 58 -30.82 74.15 74.06
N MET A 59 -31.73 73.29 74.54
CA MET A 59 -32.82 73.47 75.55
C MET A 59 -33.40 74.88 75.79
N PRO A 60 -34.72 75.06 76.14
CA PRO A 60 -35.30 74.28 77.25
C PRO A 60 -36.83 74.03 77.31
N ASN A 61 -37.15 73.18 78.29
CA ASN A 61 -38.33 73.14 79.17
C ASN A 61 -39.65 72.48 78.71
N ALA A 62 -39.84 71.27 79.26
CA ALA A 62 -40.92 70.88 80.17
C ALA A 62 -42.37 71.17 79.77
N VAL A 63 -43.11 70.09 79.46
CA VAL A 63 -44.44 69.85 80.04
C VAL A 63 -44.62 68.34 80.26
N GLN A 64 -44.78 67.94 81.52
CA GLN A 64 -45.32 66.64 81.91
C GLN A 64 -46.77 66.50 81.42
N GLY A 65 -47.03 65.44 80.65
CA GLY A 65 -48.38 65.04 80.25
C GLY A 65 -48.54 63.53 80.34
N LYS A 66 -48.89 63.02 81.52
CA LYS A 66 -49.51 61.70 81.68
C LYS A 66 -50.76 61.64 80.79
N ARG A 67 -50.90 60.59 79.96
CA ARG A 67 -52.17 59.85 79.74
C ARG A 67 -52.02 58.70 78.74
N GLY A 68 -52.46 57.52 79.18
CA GLY A 68 -53.32 56.65 78.36
C GLY A 68 -52.64 55.85 77.26
N LEU A 69 -52.04 54.73 77.66
CA LEU A 69 -51.64 53.63 76.81
C LEU A 69 -52.89 53.01 76.14
N GLY A 70 -53.21 53.47 74.93
CA GLY A 70 -54.18 52.86 74.01
C GLY A 70 -53.45 52.12 72.90
N TRP A 71 -53.33 50.80 73.09
CA TRP A 71 -52.64 49.80 72.27
C TRP A 71 -53.49 49.40 71.05
N PRO A 72 -53.19 49.90 69.82
CA PRO A 72 -53.12 48.96 68.68
C PRO A 72 -52.02 49.24 67.62
N ILE A 73 -51.25 50.34 67.70
CA ILE A 73 -50.23 50.69 66.68
C ILE A 73 -49.09 49.67 66.56
N PRO A 74 -48.46 49.15 67.64
CA PRO A 74 -47.40 48.14 67.52
C PRO A 74 -47.93 46.79 67.03
N LEU A 75 -49.19 46.43 67.32
CA LEU A 75 -49.82 45.21 66.80
C LEU A 75 -50.10 45.29 65.30
N ALA A 76 -50.51 46.46 64.79
CA ALA A 76 -50.75 46.65 63.36
C ALA A 76 -49.44 46.55 62.54
N LEU A 77 -48.35 47.14 63.05
CA LEU A 77 -47.02 47.03 62.43
C LEU A 77 -46.46 45.60 62.50
N ALA A 78 -46.64 44.89 63.62
CA ALA A 78 -46.26 43.48 63.74
C ALA A 78 -47.07 42.57 62.81
N GLY A 79 -48.38 42.83 62.65
CA GLY A 79 -49.24 42.13 61.70
C GLY A 79 -48.80 42.34 60.25
N LEU A 80 -48.46 43.56 59.86
CA LEU A 80 -47.94 43.88 58.53
C LEU A 80 -46.57 43.22 58.28
N ALA A 81 -45.67 43.27 59.25
CA ALA A 81 -44.38 42.57 59.16
C ALA A 81 -44.56 41.05 58.98
N PHE A 82 -45.51 40.44 59.71
CA PHE A 82 -45.84 39.02 59.56
C PHE A 82 -46.37 38.67 58.15
N VAL A 83 -47.27 39.49 57.60
CA VAL A 83 -47.78 39.30 56.23
C VAL A 83 -46.69 39.44 55.19
N VAL A 84 -45.81 40.45 55.31
CA VAL A 84 -44.66 40.63 54.41
C VAL A 84 -43.71 39.43 54.51
N THR A 85 -43.43 38.95 55.73
CA THR A 85 -42.55 37.80 55.96
C THR A 85 -43.14 36.53 55.34
N MET A 86 -44.44 36.29 55.53
CA MET A 86 -45.14 35.15 54.92
C MET A 86 -45.13 35.23 53.39
N ALA A 87 -45.36 36.42 52.82
CA ALA A 87 -45.30 36.63 51.38
C ALA A 87 -43.91 36.35 50.81
N VAL A 88 -42.84 36.78 51.49
CA VAL A 88 -41.45 36.50 51.10
C VAL A 88 -41.14 34.99 51.19
N ILE A 89 -41.60 34.30 52.23
CA ILE A 89 -41.41 32.85 52.38
C ILE A 89 -42.13 32.08 51.26
N LEU A 90 -43.37 32.43 50.96
CA LEU A 90 -44.14 31.81 49.88
C LEU A 90 -43.50 32.06 48.52
N TYR A 91 -43.06 33.29 48.26
CA TYR A 91 -42.32 33.63 47.04
C TYR A 91 -41.03 32.84 46.93
N TYR A 92 -40.26 32.71 48.01
CA TYR A 92 -39.02 31.94 48.04
C TYR A 92 -39.25 30.45 47.76
N GLN A 93 -40.30 29.84 48.33
CA GLN A 93 -40.65 28.45 48.05
C GLN A 93 -41.06 28.23 46.58
N TYR A 94 -41.83 29.16 46.02
CA TYR A 94 -42.20 29.14 44.61
C TYR A 94 -40.96 29.22 43.71
N GLU A 95 -40.08 30.20 43.96
CA GLU A 95 -38.83 30.40 43.22
C GLU A 95 -37.91 29.17 43.31
N LYS A 96 -37.85 28.52 44.47
CA LYS A 96 -37.10 27.27 44.65
C LYS A 96 -37.68 26.14 43.80
N GLY A 97 -39.00 25.96 43.79
CA GLY A 97 -39.65 24.92 42.98
C GLY A 97 -39.47 25.13 41.47
N VAL A 98 -39.52 26.39 41.01
CA VAL A 98 -39.23 26.72 39.61
C VAL A 98 -37.77 26.40 39.28
N ASN A 99 -36.82 26.76 40.14
CA ASN A 99 -35.41 26.47 39.92
C ASN A 99 -35.12 24.96 39.89
N GLU A 100 -35.71 24.18 40.80
CA GLU A 100 -35.58 22.72 40.79
C GLU A 100 -36.14 22.11 39.49
N THR A 101 -37.27 22.62 39.01
CA THR A 101 -37.88 22.17 37.75
C THR A 101 -36.98 22.48 36.55
N VAL A 102 -36.47 23.71 36.46
CA VAL A 102 -35.59 24.15 35.38
C VAL A 102 -34.29 23.34 35.36
N LEU A 103 -33.66 23.11 36.52
CA LEU A 103 -32.43 22.31 36.60
C LEU A 103 -32.66 20.85 36.21
N ARG A 104 -33.80 20.28 36.59
CA ARG A 104 -34.19 18.93 36.18
C ARG A 104 -34.35 18.85 34.66
N LEU A 105 -35.12 19.76 34.07
CA LEU A 105 -35.33 19.82 32.62
C LEU A 105 -34.01 20.02 31.86
N GLN A 106 -33.13 20.89 32.34
CA GLN A 106 -31.80 21.09 31.76
C GLN A 106 -30.94 19.82 31.83
N SER A 107 -31.00 19.08 32.95
CA SER A 107 -30.28 17.81 33.10
C SER A 107 -30.82 16.71 32.17
N GLU A 108 -32.14 16.62 32.03
CA GLU A 108 -32.82 15.70 31.10
C GLU A 108 -32.43 16.04 29.65
N ALA A 109 -32.50 17.33 29.28
CA ALA A 109 -32.08 17.82 27.97
C ALA A 109 -30.62 17.48 27.67
N ARG A 110 -29.71 17.70 28.61
CA ARG A 110 -28.30 17.35 28.45
C ARG A 110 -28.10 15.86 28.19
N THR A 111 -28.84 15.02 28.89
CA THR A 111 -28.75 13.55 28.72
C THR A 111 -29.23 13.14 27.33
N ALA A 112 -30.38 13.69 26.89
CA ALA A 112 -30.91 13.47 25.56
C ALA A 112 -29.97 14.00 24.45
N ALA A 113 -29.37 15.18 24.64
CA ALA A 113 -28.42 15.73 23.67
C ALA A 113 -27.17 14.87 23.53
N LEU A 114 -26.62 14.36 24.64
CA LEU A 114 -25.46 13.46 24.62
C LEU A 114 -25.80 12.07 24.06
N SER A 115 -27.06 11.63 24.16
CA SER A 115 -27.52 10.40 23.50
C SER A 115 -27.84 10.60 22.01
N GLY A 116 -27.78 11.82 21.48
CA GLY A 116 -28.09 12.16 20.09
C GLY A 116 -29.59 12.38 19.82
N GLU A 117 -30.41 12.46 20.88
CA GLU A 117 -31.83 12.79 20.80
C GLU A 117 -32.03 14.32 20.84
N TYR A 118 -31.47 15.01 19.84
CA TYR A 118 -31.38 16.48 19.83
C TYR A 118 -32.75 17.18 19.83
N ILE A 119 -33.76 16.61 19.17
CA ILE A 119 -35.13 17.16 19.14
C ILE A 119 -35.78 17.08 20.53
N VAL A 120 -35.61 15.94 21.23
CA VAL A 120 -36.12 15.75 22.60
C VAL A 120 -35.42 16.72 23.56
N ALA A 121 -34.11 16.89 23.39
CA ALA A 121 -33.33 17.82 24.19
C ALA A 121 -33.80 19.28 24.00
N LEU A 122 -34.11 19.68 22.76
CA LEU A 122 -34.64 21.00 22.45
C LEU A 122 -36.00 21.25 23.12
N GLU A 123 -36.92 20.29 23.02
CA GLU A 123 -38.24 20.36 23.68
C GLU A 123 -38.11 20.57 25.20
N LYS A 124 -37.19 19.85 25.85
CA LYS A 124 -36.93 20.01 27.29
C LYS A 124 -36.32 21.37 27.67
N LEU A 125 -35.50 21.96 26.81
CA LEU A 125 -34.96 23.30 27.04
C LEU A 125 -36.00 24.39 26.79
N GLU A 126 -36.89 24.19 25.81
CA GLU A 126 -38.03 25.08 25.56
C GLU A 126 -38.97 25.10 26.77
N ASP A 127 -39.34 23.94 27.32
CA ASP A 127 -40.11 23.83 28.58
C ASP A 127 -39.42 24.60 29.74
N ALA A 128 -38.09 24.51 29.82
CA ALA A 128 -37.31 25.19 30.86
C ALA A 128 -37.25 26.72 30.63
N LEU A 129 -37.18 27.18 29.38
CA LEU A 129 -37.22 28.58 29.01
C LEU A 129 -38.60 29.20 29.21
N GLU A 130 -39.68 28.45 29.01
CA GLU A 130 -41.03 28.91 29.35
C GLU A 130 -41.16 29.19 30.86
N ALA A 131 -40.57 28.33 31.69
CA ALA A 131 -40.51 28.53 33.13
C ALA A 131 -39.61 29.71 33.54
N ARG A 132 -38.52 29.98 32.80
CA ARG A 132 -37.57 31.09 33.05
C ARG A 132 -37.04 31.74 31.75
N PRO A 133 -37.78 32.68 31.14
CA PRO A 133 -37.42 33.23 29.82
C PRO A 133 -36.12 34.05 29.80
N ALA A 134 -35.72 34.60 30.94
CA ALA A 134 -34.53 35.46 31.06
C ALA A 134 -33.23 34.68 31.37
N PHE A 135 -33.28 33.34 31.46
CA PHE A 135 -32.11 32.55 31.86
C PHE A 135 -31.19 32.28 30.67
N LYS A 136 -30.15 33.12 30.54
CA LYS A 136 -29.20 33.11 29.41
C LYS A 136 -28.50 31.77 29.18
N ALA A 137 -28.29 30.96 30.22
CA ALA A 137 -27.62 29.67 30.07
C ALA A 137 -28.45 28.68 29.24
N LEU A 138 -29.77 28.64 29.43
CA LEU A 138 -30.65 27.79 28.63
C LEU A 138 -30.72 28.25 27.17
N ALA A 139 -30.72 29.56 26.93
CA ALA A 139 -30.67 30.10 25.58
C ALA A 139 -29.38 29.67 24.84
N ALA A 140 -28.25 29.66 25.54
CA ALA A 140 -26.99 29.15 24.99
C ALA A 140 -27.03 27.63 24.73
N ASP A 141 -27.63 26.84 25.64
CA ASP A 141 -27.81 25.40 25.43
C ASP A 141 -28.69 25.11 24.19
N VAL A 142 -29.75 25.90 23.98
CA VAL A 142 -30.61 25.81 22.78
C VAL A 142 -29.82 26.12 21.51
N GLU A 143 -29.03 27.19 21.51
CA GLU A 143 -28.20 27.59 20.36
C GLU A 143 -27.21 26.48 19.97
N ILE A 144 -26.58 25.84 20.96
CA ILE A 144 -25.66 24.71 20.72
C ILE A 144 -26.40 23.52 20.09
N ILE A 145 -27.58 23.16 20.59
CA ILE A 145 -28.34 22.02 20.05
C ILE A 145 -28.84 22.32 18.62
N GLN A 146 -29.31 23.54 18.37
CA GLN A 146 -29.73 23.98 17.04
C GLN A 146 -28.56 23.93 16.04
N HIS A 147 -27.37 24.34 16.47
CA HIS A 147 -26.17 24.23 15.65
C HIS A 147 -25.88 22.76 15.31
N VAL A 148 -25.90 21.85 16.29
CA VAL A 148 -25.68 20.41 16.05
C VAL A 148 -26.69 19.83 15.05
N LEU A 149 -27.97 20.20 15.17
CA LEU A 149 -29.03 19.80 14.23
C LEU A 149 -28.77 20.31 12.81
N GLU A 150 -28.27 21.54 12.66
CA GLU A 150 -27.89 22.08 11.36
C GLU A 150 -26.73 21.29 10.75
N LEU A 151 -25.72 20.97 11.54
CA LEU A 151 -24.59 20.15 11.08
C LEU A 151 -25.02 18.72 10.72
N GLU A 152 -25.96 18.12 11.46
CA GLU A 152 -26.54 16.81 11.14
C GLU A 152 -27.27 16.84 9.79
N ARG A 153 -28.11 17.86 9.55
CA ARG A 153 -28.77 18.06 8.25
C ARG A 153 -27.76 18.22 7.11
N MET A 154 -26.65 18.93 7.33
CA MET A 154 -25.58 19.05 6.32
C MET A 154 -24.92 17.69 6.05
N THR A 155 -24.72 16.89 7.10
CA THR A 155 -24.14 15.54 7.02
C THR A 155 -25.01 14.62 6.16
N GLU A 156 -26.33 14.58 6.40
CA GLU A 156 -27.28 13.80 5.60
C GLU A 156 -27.32 14.23 4.12
N GLN A 157 -27.21 15.54 3.86
CA GLN A 157 -27.15 16.06 2.49
C GLN A 157 -25.87 15.62 1.76
N ILE A 158 -24.74 15.62 2.45
CA ILE A 158 -23.46 15.14 1.89
C ILE A 158 -23.54 13.64 1.63
N GLU A 159 -24.08 12.86 2.57
CA GLU A 159 -24.26 11.41 2.42
C GLU A 159 -25.14 11.07 1.22
N THR A 160 -26.23 11.82 1.03
CA THR A 160 -27.11 11.67 -0.14
C THR A 160 -26.35 11.95 -1.43
N ARG A 161 -25.58 13.05 -1.49
CA ARG A 161 -24.76 13.41 -2.67
C ARG A 161 -23.72 12.35 -2.99
N LEU A 162 -23.01 11.84 -1.99
CA LEU A 162 -22.06 10.74 -2.16
C LEU A 162 -22.77 9.49 -2.71
N SER A 163 -23.96 9.17 -2.20
CA SER A 163 -24.71 7.97 -2.60
C SER A 163 -25.22 8.03 -4.04
N VAL A 164 -25.42 9.23 -4.60
CA VAL A 164 -25.80 9.44 -6.01
C VAL A 164 -24.61 9.80 -6.92
N GLY A 165 -23.37 9.74 -6.41
CA GLY A 165 -22.15 9.97 -7.19
C GLY A 165 -21.81 11.45 -7.49
N MET A 166 -22.44 12.39 -6.79
CA MET A 166 -22.14 13.83 -6.90
C MET A 166 -20.91 14.19 -6.04
N ILE A 167 -19.73 13.72 -6.48
CA ILE A 167 -18.47 13.78 -5.72
C ILE A 167 -18.03 15.24 -5.44
N ASP A 168 -18.11 16.12 -6.44
CA ASP A 168 -17.61 17.50 -6.32
C ASP A 168 -18.50 18.35 -5.40
N GLU A 169 -19.83 18.15 -5.47
CA GLU A 169 -20.79 18.79 -4.57
C GLU A 169 -20.74 18.22 -3.14
N ALA A 170 -20.42 16.93 -3.01
CA ALA A 170 -20.18 16.30 -1.72
C ALA A 170 -18.90 16.84 -1.06
N GLU A 171 -17.81 16.97 -1.82
CA GLU A 171 -16.57 17.57 -1.32
C GLU A 171 -16.77 19.02 -0.87
N SER A 172 -17.44 19.82 -1.70
CA SER A 172 -17.76 21.21 -1.36
C SER A 172 -18.61 21.29 -0.09
N GLY A 173 -19.60 20.39 0.04
CA GLY A 173 -20.42 20.25 1.24
C GLY A 173 -19.59 19.86 2.48
N LEU A 174 -18.69 18.89 2.34
CA LEU A 174 -17.83 18.41 3.42
C LEU A 174 -16.83 19.49 3.89
N ASN A 175 -16.29 20.28 2.97
CA ASN A 175 -15.41 21.41 3.32
C ASN A 175 -16.17 22.50 4.08
N ARG A 176 -17.42 22.76 3.68
CA ARG A 176 -18.31 23.64 4.45
C ARG A 176 -18.59 23.05 5.82
N LEU A 177 -18.98 21.78 5.91
CA LEU A 177 -19.22 21.10 7.19
C LEU A 177 -17.99 21.17 8.11
N LYS A 178 -16.77 20.93 7.61
CA LYS A 178 -15.52 21.07 8.38
C LYS A 178 -15.29 22.49 8.88
N THR A 179 -15.67 23.49 8.10
CA THR A 179 -15.54 24.90 8.47
C THR A 179 -16.53 25.28 9.57
N GLU A 180 -17.80 24.91 9.41
CA GLU A 180 -18.85 25.14 10.42
C GLU A 180 -18.59 24.33 11.70
N PHE A 181 -18.04 23.12 11.57
CA PHE A 181 -17.64 22.29 12.72
C PHE A 181 -16.53 22.95 13.55
N GLY A 182 -15.73 23.87 12.97
CA GLY A 182 -14.82 24.75 13.72
C GLY A 182 -13.78 24.10 14.64
N GLY A 183 -13.64 22.78 14.61
CA GLY A 183 -12.86 22.03 15.59
C GLY A 183 -13.49 21.95 16.98
N HIS A 184 -14.82 22.07 17.09
CA HIS A 184 -15.57 21.85 18.34
C HIS A 184 -15.20 20.52 19.00
N LYS A 185 -14.93 20.57 20.32
CA LYS A 185 -14.40 19.44 21.13
C LYS A 185 -15.36 19.00 22.22
N GLU A 186 -16.51 19.65 22.31
CA GLU A 186 -17.52 19.38 23.30
C GLU A 186 -18.16 18.02 23.02
N PRO A 187 -18.50 17.21 24.05
CA PRO A 187 -18.97 15.84 23.86
C PRO A 187 -20.23 15.70 22.99
N ILE A 188 -21.06 16.74 22.93
CA ILE A 188 -22.28 16.76 22.10
C ILE A 188 -21.96 16.58 20.60
N TYR A 189 -20.74 16.94 20.17
CA TYR A 189 -20.27 16.84 18.78
C TYR A 189 -19.55 15.52 18.47
N ASP A 190 -19.35 14.62 19.44
CA ASP A 190 -18.51 13.43 19.25
C ASP A 190 -19.06 12.51 18.15
N LYS A 191 -20.37 12.23 18.16
CA LYS A 191 -21.03 11.44 17.11
C LYS A 191 -20.91 12.07 15.72
N LEU A 192 -21.00 13.39 15.66
CA LEU A 192 -20.88 14.13 14.40
C LEU A 192 -19.45 14.07 13.86
N ARG A 193 -18.45 14.08 14.75
CA ARG A 193 -17.04 13.90 14.37
C ARG A 193 -16.80 12.53 13.74
N GLU A 194 -17.35 11.48 14.33
CA GLU A 194 -17.31 10.12 13.77
C GLU A 194 -17.96 10.07 12.37
N LYS A 195 -19.17 10.64 12.22
CA LYS A 195 -19.83 10.73 10.91
C LYS A 195 -19.01 11.53 9.90
N LEU A 196 -18.35 12.61 10.32
CA LEU A 196 -17.50 13.43 9.44
C LEU A 196 -16.29 12.64 8.94
N ASP A 197 -15.65 11.85 9.80
CA ASP A 197 -14.54 10.98 9.42
C ASP A 197 -14.99 9.89 8.45
N GLU A 198 -16.16 9.30 8.67
CA GLU A 198 -16.78 8.32 7.77
C GLU A 198 -17.09 8.92 6.39
N LEU A 199 -17.73 10.09 6.34
CA LEU A 199 -18.00 10.79 5.08
C LEU A 199 -16.72 11.17 4.35
N ASN A 200 -15.68 11.58 5.08
CA ASN A 200 -14.39 11.92 4.48
C ASN A 200 -13.70 10.68 3.88
N MET A 201 -13.80 9.54 4.56
CA MET A 201 -13.31 8.27 4.05
C MET A 201 -14.08 7.83 2.80
N LYS A 202 -15.42 7.89 2.83
CA LYS A 202 -16.29 7.56 1.69
C LYS A 202 -16.02 8.46 0.47
N LEU A 203 -15.88 9.78 0.68
CA LEU A 203 -15.50 10.72 -0.37
C LEU A 203 -14.14 10.35 -0.98
N THR A 204 -13.14 10.09 -0.12
CA THR A 204 -11.80 9.71 -0.57
C THR A 204 -11.85 8.44 -1.41
N LEU A 205 -12.60 7.44 -0.98
CA LEU A 205 -12.73 6.19 -1.72
C LEU A 205 -13.40 6.38 -3.08
N GLN A 206 -14.48 7.17 -3.16
CA GLN A 206 -15.14 7.46 -4.44
C GLN A 206 -14.22 8.22 -5.40
N LYS A 207 -13.41 9.15 -4.90
CA LYS A 207 -12.40 9.84 -5.69
C LYS A 207 -11.35 8.89 -6.24
N LEU A 208 -10.80 8.04 -5.38
CA LEU A 208 -9.81 7.03 -5.79
C LEU A 208 -10.41 6.04 -6.80
N THR A 209 -11.67 5.66 -6.64
CA THR A 209 -12.38 4.79 -7.58
C THR A 209 -12.52 5.46 -8.96
N LYS A 210 -12.86 6.75 -9.00
CA LYS A 210 -12.91 7.51 -10.26
C LYS A 210 -11.52 7.69 -10.89
N GLU A 211 -10.50 7.95 -10.08
CA GLU A 211 -9.11 8.07 -10.56
C GLU A 211 -8.59 6.74 -11.11
N TYR A 212 -8.94 5.62 -10.46
CA TYR A 212 -8.54 4.28 -10.86
C TYR A 212 -8.91 3.96 -12.31
N GLU A 213 -10.08 4.40 -12.77
CA GLU A 213 -10.54 4.20 -14.16
C GLU A 213 -9.61 4.81 -15.21
N ALA A 214 -8.83 5.84 -14.85
CA ALA A 214 -7.90 6.50 -15.76
C ALA A 214 -6.47 5.91 -15.71
N LEU A 215 -6.16 5.06 -14.73
CA LEU A 215 -4.81 4.55 -14.53
C LEU A 215 -4.50 3.40 -15.49
N THR A 216 -3.32 3.44 -16.10
CA THR A 216 -2.91 2.45 -17.11
C THR A 216 -1.54 1.84 -16.85
N THR A 217 -0.81 2.31 -15.84
CA THR A 217 0.54 1.84 -15.54
C THR A 217 0.63 1.17 -14.17
N VAL A 218 1.51 0.18 -14.05
CA VAL A 218 1.79 -0.52 -12.76
C VAL A 218 2.24 0.46 -11.68
N LYS A 219 2.99 1.50 -12.05
CA LYS A 219 3.49 2.49 -11.10
C LYS A 219 2.35 3.30 -10.47
N GLU A 220 1.47 3.87 -11.30
CA GLU A 220 0.33 4.65 -10.83
C GLU A 220 -0.60 3.80 -9.97
N LEU A 221 -0.89 2.57 -10.42
CA LEU A 221 -1.69 1.62 -9.65
C LEU A 221 -1.03 1.26 -8.31
N GLY A 222 0.29 1.09 -8.28
CA GLY A 222 1.04 0.83 -7.05
C GLY A 222 1.03 2.00 -6.07
N GLU A 223 1.13 3.23 -6.57
CA GLU A 223 1.00 4.45 -5.76
C GLU A 223 -0.41 4.57 -5.15
N MET A 224 -1.44 4.30 -5.95
CA MET A 224 -2.82 4.25 -5.46
C MET A 224 -3.02 3.14 -4.43
N LEU A 225 -2.48 1.94 -4.67
CA LEU A 225 -2.58 0.80 -3.75
C LEU A 225 -2.06 1.17 -2.35
N ASN A 226 -0.96 1.93 -2.26
CA ASN A 226 -0.44 2.42 -0.98
C ASN A 226 -1.44 3.31 -0.23
N VAL A 227 -2.18 4.16 -0.94
CA VAL A 227 -3.21 5.01 -0.34
C VAL A 227 -4.38 4.15 0.14
N VAL A 228 -4.88 3.25 -0.70
CA VAL A 228 -6.04 2.39 -0.37
C VAL A 228 -5.71 1.38 0.75
N ASN A 229 -4.45 0.96 0.90
CA ASN A 229 -4.00 0.13 2.03
C ASN A 229 -4.14 0.82 3.39
N GLY A 230 -4.15 2.16 3.43
CA GLY A 230 -4.43 2.93 4.64
C GLY A 230 -5.92 3.05 4.99
N LEU A 231 -6.81 2.64 4.08
CA LEU A 231 -8.27 2.77 4.25
C LEU A 231 -8.88 1.49 4.82
N ILE A 232 -9.84 1.63 5.72
CA ILE A 232 -10.56 0.54 6.38
C ILE A 232 -11.97 0.43 5.77
N GLY A 233 -12.47 -0.78 5.61
CA GLY A 233 -13.82 -1.03 5.08
C GLY A 233 -13.84 -2.05 3.94
N GLU A 234 -15.05 -2.53 3.65
CA GLU A 234 -15.31 -3.51 2.58
C GLU A 234 -15.05 -2.92 1.20
N GLU A 235 -15.62 -1.74 0.91
CA GLU A 235 -15.44 -1.04 -0.37
C GLU A 235 -13.94 -0.74 -0.65
N ALA A 236 -13.17 -0.38 0.39
CA ALA A 236 -11.72 -0.20 0.26
C ALA A 236 -10.98 -1.52 -0.02
N ALA A 237 -11.44 -2.64 0.55
CA ALA A 237 -10.90 -3.97 0.27
C ALA A 237 -11.15 -4.40 -1.18
N GLU A 238 -12.35 -4.12 -1.69
CA GLU A 238 -12.71 -4.37 -3.09
C GLU A 238 -11.81 -3.57 -4.03
N LEU A 239 -11.63 -2.27 -3.78
CA LEU A 239 -10.76 -1.43 -4.61
C LEU A 239 -9.30 -1.91 -4.57
N ARG A 240 -8.78 -2.32 -3.40
CA ARG A 240 -7.44 -2.94 -3.31
C ARG A 240 -7.33 -4.16 -4.22
N GLN A 241 -8.31 -5.04 -4.19
CA GLN A 241 -8.30 -6.24 -5.00
C GLN A 241 -8.35 -5.91 -6.49
N GLN A 242 -9.19 -4.97 -6.91
CA GLN A 242 -9.27 -4.51 -8.31
C GLN A 242 -7.94 -3.93 -8.81
N ILE A 243 -7.27 -3.13 -7.98
CA ILE A 243 -5.94 -2.58 -8.28
C ILE A 243 -4.91 -3.70 -8.45
N ILE A 244 -4.89 -4.70 -7.55
CA ILE A 244 -3.97 -5.84 -7.64
C ILE A 244 -4.20 -6.62 -8.95
N VAL A 245 -5.46 -6.92 -9.29
CA VAL A 245 -5.81 -7.60 -10.54
C VAL A 245 -5.36 -6.80 -11.76
N SER A 246 -5.51 -5.48 -11.74
CA SER A 246 -5.06 -4.62 -12.84
C SER A 246 -3.54 -4.63 -12.99
N ILE A 247 -2.81 -4.63 -11.87
CA ILE A 247 -1.35 -4.79 -11.85
C ILE A 247 -0.97 -6.14 -12.46
N GLN A 248 -1.65 -7.24 -12.08
CA GLN A 248 -1.43 -8.56 -12.66
C GLN A 248 -1.63 -8.56 -14.17
N ASP A 249 -2.75 -8.02 -14.66
CA ASP A 249 -3.11 -8.01 -16.08
C ASP A 249 -2.14 -7.18 -16.94
N ILE A 250 -1.72 -6.01 -16.47
CA ILE A 250 -0.73 -5.19 -17.17
C ILE A 250 0.62 -5.93 -17.20
N THR A 251 1.01 -6.52 -16.08
CA THR A 251 2.28 -7.26 -15.97
C THR A 251 2.30 -8.48 -16.87
N ALA A 252 1.22 -9.27 -16.89
CA ALA A 252 1.10 -10.45 -17.74
C ALA A 252 1.24 -10.08 -19.22
N ARG A 253 0.56 -9.02 -19.68
CA ARG A 253 0.68 -8.53 -21.06
C ARG A 253 2.09 -8.06 -21.39
N GLU A 254 2.76 -7.34 -20.49
CA GLU A 254 4.16 -6.91 -20.69
C GLU A 254 5.09 -8.12 -20.77
N VAL A 255 4.92 -9.10 -19.87
CA VAL A 255 5.69 -10.34 -19.84
C VAL A 255 5.53 -11.13 -21.13
N ASP A 256 4.30 -11.33 -21.62
CA ASP A 256 4.05 -12.07 -22.85
C ASP A 256 4.78 -11.43 -24.06
N GLN A 257 4.76 -10.10 -24.15
CA GLN A 257 5.48 -9.37 -25.20
C GLN A 257 7.01 -9.55 -25.10
N LEU A 258 7.55 -9.56 -23.87
CA LEU A 258 8.98 -9.74 -23.62
C LEU A 258 9.43 -11.18 -23.89
N LEU A 259 8.63 -12.17 -23.50
CA LEU A 259 8.89 -13.59 -23.76
C LEU A 259 8.81 -13.92 -25.25
N ALA A 260 7.90 -13.29 -26.00
CA ALA A 260 7.85 -13.41 -27.47
C ALA A 260 9.18 -13.00 -28.13
N ARG A 261 9.90 -12.06 -27.53
CA ARG A 261 11.23 -11.58 -27.98
C ARG A 261 12.41 -12.27 -27.29
N LYS A 262 12.15 -13.34 -26.53
CA LYS A 262 13.15 -14.06 -25.70
C LYS A 262 13.88 -13.17 -24.68
N ASN A 263 13.27 -12.06 -24.28
CA ASN A 263 13.82 -11.16 -23.26
C ASN A 263 13.40 -11.61 -21.84
N PHE A 264 13.99 -12.71 -21.36
CA PHE A 264 13.69 -13.28 -20.04
C PHE A 264 14.08 -12.34 -18.89
N THR A 265 15.18 -11.61 -19.03
CA THR A 265 15.64 -10.62 -18.03
C THR A 265 14.64 -9.48 -17.89
N GLY A 266 14.15 -8.95 -19.02
CA GLY A 266 13.10 -7.94 -19.04
C GLY A 266 11.81 -8.45 -18.41
N ALA A 267 11.36 -9.65 -18.79
CA ALA A 267 10.15 -10.24 -18.25
C ALA A 267 10.22 -10.42 -16.72
N THR A 268 11.36 -10.93 -16.23
CA THR A 268 11.64 -11.07 -14.80
C THR A 268 11.62 -9.71 -14.09
N ALA A 269 12.24 -8.68 -14.69
CA ALA A 269 12.26 -7.34 -14.14
C ALA A 269 10.84 -6.72 -14.08
N ALA A 270 9.99 -6.97 -15.08
CA ALA A 270 8.61 -6.51 -15.08
C ALA A 270 7.81 -7.09 -13.91
N VAL A 271 7.88 -8.40 -13.69
CA VAL A 271 7.21 -9.04 -12.55
C VAL A 271 7.76 -8.55 -11.21
N ASN A 272 9.08 -8.38 -11.09
CA ASN A 272 9.69 -7.88 -9.85
C ASN A 272 9.26 -6.44 -9.52
N ARG A 273 9.03 -5.59 -10.52
CA ARG A 273 8.48 -4.24 -10.30
C ARG A 273 7.07 -4.31 -9.72
N SER A 274 6.24 -5.23 -10.21
CA SER A 274 4.87 -5.42 -9.71
C SER A 274 4.86 -6.03 -8.30
N LEU A 275 5.73 -7.01 -8.04
CA LEU A 275 5.94 -7.59 -6.71
C LEU A 275 6.49 -6.56 -5.69
N ALA A 276 7.12 -5.47 -6.12
CA ALA A 276 7.53 -4.41 -5.19
C ALA A 276 6.32 -3.77 -4.49
N TRP A 277 5.17 -3.71 -5.18
CA TRP A 277 3.89 -3.20 -4.67
C TRP A 277 3.06 -4.31 -4.02
N ALA A 278 2.97 -5.48 -4.65
CA ALA A 278 2.18 -6.62 -4.19
C ALA A 278 3.07 -7.83 -3.86
N ARG A 279 3.84 -7.72 -2.76
CA ARG A 279 4.96 -8.65 -2.43
C ARG A 279 4.60 -10.12 -2.32
N GLU A 280 3.41 -10.41 -1.82
CA GLU A 280 2.94 -11.77 -1.53
C GLU A 280 1.88 -12.25 -2.54
N ASP A 281 1.74 -11.53 -3.66
CA ASP A 281 0.77 -11.90 -4.66
C ASP A 281 1.13 -13.24 -5.32
N LYS A 282 0.24 -14.22 -5.17
CA LYS A 282 0.49 -15.61 -5.58
C LYS A 282 0.59 -15.73 -7.10
N GLU A 283 -0.18 -14.94 -7.85
CA GLU A 283 -0.19 -15.02 -9.31
C GLU A 283 1.08 -14.42 -9.90
N LEU A 284 1.53 -13.26 -9.40
CA LEU A 284 2.81 -12.67 -9.80
C LEU A 284 3.99 -13.59 -9.44
N LEU A 285 3.99 -14.22 -8.27
CA LEU A 285 5.02 -15.20 -7.89
C LEU A 285 5.01 -16.44 -8.80
N ALA A 286 3.83 -16.95 -9.15
CA ALA A 286 3.69 -18.06 -10.08
C ALA A 286 4.19 -17.68 -11.49
N LEU A 287 3.87 -16.47 -11.96
CA LEU A 287 4.34 -15.95 -13.24
C LEU A 287 5.87 -15.81 -13.26
N LEU A 288 6.47 -15.31 -12.17
CA LEU A 288 7.93 -15.24 -12.02
C LEU A 288 8.59 -16.62 -12.14
N ASN A 289 8.02 -17.63 -11.48
CA ASN A 289 8.53 -19.00 -11.55
C ASN A 289 8.41 -19.58 -12.96
N LYS A 290 7.28 -19.37 -13.63
CA LYS A 290 7.08 -19.78 -15.03
C LYS A 290 8.14 -19.18 -15.96
N ILE A 291 8.45 -17.88 -15.82
CA ILE A 291 9.50 -17.23 -16.62
C ILE A 291 10.86 -17.92 -16.40
N LYS A 292 11.22 -18.20 -15.15
CA LYS A 292 12.50 -18.88 -14.82
C LYS A 292 12.57 -20.29 -15.38
N GLU A 293 11.47 -21.04 -15.32
CA GLU A 293 11.39 -22.39 -15.89
C GLU A 293 11.53 -22.36 -17.42
N GLU A 294 10.85 -21.43 -18.09
CA GLU A 294 10.95 -21.25 -19.54
C GLU A 294 12.37 -20.83 -19.97
N GLN A 295 13.00 -19.93 -19.21
CA GLN A 295 14.38 -19.52 -19.43
C GLN A 295 15.34 -20.72 -19.31
N SER A 296 15.27 -21.46 -18.20
CA SER A 296 16.13 -22.63 -17.98
C SER A 296 15.93 -23.70 -19.06
N ARG A 297 14.68 -23.92 -19.49
CA ARG A 297 14.37 -24.83 -20.60
C ARG A 297 14.98 -24.35 -21.91
N TYR A 298 14.88 -23.07 -22.22
CA TYR A 298 15.46 -22.49 -23.43
C TYR A 298 16.98 -22.62 -23.45
N GLU A 299 17.65 -22.26 -22.36
CA GLU A 299 19.12 -22.36 -22.21
C GLU A 299 19.60 -23.80 -22.36
N ARG A 300 18.88 -24.77 -21.78
CA ARG A 300 19.22 -26.20 -21.89
C ARG A 300 19.08 -26.71 -23.32
N LEU A 301 18.01 -26.34 -24.02
CA LEU A 301 17.80 -26.72 -25.41
C LEU A 301 18.85 -26.09 -26.33
N GLU A 302 19.26 -24.86 -26.06
CA GLU A 302 20.30 -24.19 -26.84
C GLU A 302 21.66 -24.83 -26.61
N GLN A 303 22.00 -25.15 -25.37
CA GLN A 303 23.22 -25.90 -25.04
C GLN A 303 23.26 -27.25 -25.76
N GLN A 304 22.15 -27.97 -25.78
CA GLN A 304 22.04 -29.24 -26.48
C GLN A 304 22.24 -29.09 -28.00
N ARG A 305 21.71 -28.03 -28.62
CA ARG A 305 21.92 -27.75 -30.05
C ARG A 305 23.38 -27.45 -30.35
N ILE A 306 24.03 -26.66 -29.50
CA ILE A 306 25.46 -26.34 -29.64
C ILE A 306 26.28 -27.62 -29.53
N GLU A 307 26.02 -28.46 -28.54
CA GLU A 307 26.73 -29.72 -28.36
C GLU A 307 26.54 -30.68 -29.54
N GLN A 308 25.32 -30.81 -30.06
CA GLN A 308 25.05 -31.60 -31.26
C GLN A 308 25.76 -31.05 -32.50
N ALA A 309 25.80 -29.73 -32.67
CA ALA A 309 26.53 -29.09 -33.76
C ALA A 309 28.04 -29.32 -33.64
N MET A 310 28.60 -29.25 -32.42
CA MET A 310 30.01 -29.53 -32.15
C MET A 310 30.37 -31.00 -32.43
N GLN A 311 29.52 -31.94 -32.01
CA GLN A 311 29.74 -33.37 -32.26
C GLN A 311 29.73 -33.68 -33.76
N ARG A 312 28.76 -33.13 -34.51
CA ARG A 312 28.72 -33.30 -35.97
C ARG A 312 29.93 -32.68 -36.64
N ALA A 313 30.31 -31.47 -36.26
CA ALA A 313 31.51 -30.83 -36.80
C ALA A 313 32.78 -31.64 -36.52
N ALA A 314 32.88 -32.27 -35.35
CA ALA A 314 34.01 -33.14 -34.99
C ALA A 314 34.00 -34.46 -35.77
N GLU A 315 32.84 -35.07 -36.00
CA GLU A 315 32.68 -36.27 -36.82
C GLU A 315 33.04 -35.99 -38.29
N GLU A 316 32.58 -34.86 -38.83
CA GLU A 316 32.94 -34.40 -40.16
C GLU A 316 34.45 -34.12 -40.27
N ASP A 317 35.07 -33.43 -39.31
CA ASP A 317 36.53 -33.19 -39.29
C ASP A 317 37.32 -34.51 -39.19
N LEU A 318 36.82 -35.50 -38.43
CA LEU A 318 37.44 -36.81 -38.34
C LEU A 318 37.41 -37.53 -39.70
N ILE A 319 36.24 -37.60 -40.36
CA ILE A 319 36.09 -38.18 -41.71
C ILE A 319 37.04 -37.49 -42.68
N ASN A 320 37.06 -36.16 -42.66
CA ASN A 320 37.91 -35.34 -43.53
C ASN A 320 39.41 -35.63 -43.33
N ARG A 321 39.84 -36.01 -42.12
CA ARG A 321 41.25 -36.30 -41.80
C ARG A 321 41.66 -37.75 -41.97
N THR A 322 40.75 -38.70 -41.79
CA THR A 322 41.11 -40.13 -41.75
C THR A 322 40.59 -40.94 -42.92
N SER A 323 39.48 -40.52 -43.53
CA SER A 323 38.74 -41.34 -44.49
C SER A 323 38.11 -40.49 -45.59
N ALA A 324 38.84 -39.49 -46.11
CA ALA A 324 38.31 -38.57 -47.12
C ALA A 324 38.19 -39.19 -48.52
N VAL A 325 38.87 -40.31 -48.77
CA VAL A 325 38.99 -40.92 -50.10
C VAL A 325 38.53 -42.37 -50.07
N GLU A 326 37.57 -42.72 -50.92
CA GLU A 326 37.05 -44.07 -51.11
C GLU A 326 37.52 -44.64 -52.46
N VAL A 327 37.94 -45.90 -52.49
CA VAL A 327 38.34 -46.59 -53.74
C VAL A 327 37.10 -47.19 -54.41
N VAL A 328 36.75 -46.71 -55.61
CA VAL A 328 35.57 -47.15 -56.36
C VAL A 328 35.90 -48.35 -57.26
N SER A 329 37.02 -48.29 -57.96
CA SER A 329 37.48 -49.38 -58.84
C SER A 329 39.00 -49.37 -58.98
N VAL A 330 39.57 -50.56 -59.23
CA VAL A 330 40.97 -50.75 -59.59
C VAL A 330 41.02 -51.79 -60.70
N GLU A 331 41.58 -51.39 -61.84
CA GLU A 331 41.82 -52.22 -63.01
C GLU A 331 43.32 -52.36 -63.23
N LYS A 332 43.73 -53.49 -63.79
CA LYS A 332 45.14 -53.77 -64.07
C LYS A 332 45.29 -54.36 -65.47
N THR A 333 46.32 -53.92 -66.17
CA THR A 333 46.70 -54.43 -67.48
C THR A 333 48.18 -54.78 -67.45
N LEU A 334 48.51 -56.03 -67.77
CA LEU A 334 49.89 -56.50 -67.89
C LEU A 334 50.26 -56.57 -69.36
N ASP A 335 51.41 -56.01 -69.73
CA ASP A 335 51.93 -56.10 -71.09
C ASP A 335 52.95 -57.23 -71.28
N GLU A 336 53.35 -57.46 -72.52
CA GLU A 336 54.31 -58.51 -72.90
C GLU A 336 55.73 -58.28 -72.36
N PHE A 337 56.02 -57.09 -71.81
CA PHE A 337 57.33 -56.71 -71.27
C PHE A 337 57.41 -56.82 -69.74
N GLY A 338 56.29 -57.14 -69.09
CA GLY A 338 56.18 -57.29 -67.63
C GLY A 338 55.88 -55.98 -66.91
N ASP A 339 55.27 -55.02 -67.61
CA ASP A 339 54.86 -53.73 -67.07
C ASP A 339 53.38 -53.80 -66.70
N LEU A 340 53.10 -53.73 -65.39
CA LEU A 340 51.74 -53.75 -64.87
C LEU A 340 51.22 -52.32 -64.75
N THR A 341 50.36 -51.91 -65.67
CA THR A 341 49.65 -50.63 -65.59
C THR A 341 48.40 -50.79 -64.74
N ILE A 342 48.29 -49.95 -63.72
CA ILE A 342 47.21 -49.94 -62.73
C ILE A 342 46.44 -48.65 -62.93
N GLU A 343 45.15 -48.76 -63.20
CA GLU A 343 44.22 -47.64 -63.29
C GLU A 343 43.16 -47.77 -62.20
N GLY A 344 42.90 -46.71 -61.45
CA GLY A 344 41.88 -46.75 -60.42
C GLY A 344 41.07 -45.47 -60.34
N THR A 345 39.82 -45.63 -59.92
CA THR A 345 38.91 -44.51 -59.64
C THR A 345 38.73 -44.40 -58.14
N LEU A 346 38.91 -43.20 -57.62
CA LEU A 346 38.64 -42.83 -56.23
C LEU A 346 37.47 -41.84 -56.20
N LYS A 347 36.86 -41.70 -55.04
CA LYS A 347 35.79 -40.74 -54.76
C LYS A 347 36.12 -39.94 -53.51
N ASN A 348 35.95 -38.62 -53.58
CA ASN A 348 35.99 -37.79 -52.39
C ASN A 348 34.71 -38.02 -51.58
N ILE A 349 34.85 -38.58 -50.39
CA ILE A 349 33.76 -38.78 -49.43
C ILE A 349 33.88 -37.85 -48.21
N ALA A 350 34.86 -36.93 -48.20
CA ALA A 350 34.92 -35.84 -47.24
C ALA A 350 33.77 -34.83 -47.44
N THR A 351 33.50 -34.04 -46.41
CA THR A 351 32.52 -32.93 -46.46
C THR A 351 33.10 -31.64 -47.05
N ARG A 352 34.40 -31.63 -47.38
CA ARG A 352 35.13 -30.51 -47.99
C ARG A 352 35.85 -30.98 -49.26
N ALA A 353 36.23 -30.02 -50.10
CA ALA A 353 37.10 -30.29 -51.22
C ALA A 353 38.46 -30.80 -50.75
N ILE A 354 39.03 -31.75 -51.49
CA ILE A 354 40.37 -32.28 -51.26
C ILE A 354 41.25 -31.96 -52.46
N TYR A 355 42.53 -31.78 -52.21
CA TYR A 355 43.50 -31.53 -53.26
C TYR A 355 44.83 -32.25 -53.07
N SER A 356 45.60 -32.34 -54.17
CA SER A 356 46.92 -32.97 -54.23
C SER A 356 46.94 -34.38 -53.66
N VAL A 357 46.01 -35.23 -54.10
CA VAL A 357 45.88 -36.59 -53.59
C VAL A 357 46.93 -37.51 -54.22
N VAL A 358 47.58 -38.29 -53.36
CA VAL A 358 48.61 -39.24 -53.75
C VAL A 358 48.26 -40.62 -53.18
N VAL A 359 48.27 -41.64 -54.03
CA VAL A 359 47.98 -43.02 -53.62
C VAL A 359 49.20 -43.92 -53.77
N GLU A 360 49.38 -44.78 -52.79
CA GLU A 360 50.36 -45.86 -52.79
C GLU A 360 49.64 -47.18 -52.99
N VAL A 361 50.02 -47.91 -54.05
CA VAL A 361 49.44 -49.20 -54.41
C VAL A 361 50.44 -50.31 -54.14
N ILE A 362 49.97 -51.43 -53.64
CA ILE A 362 50.75 -52.65 -53.44
C ILE A 362 50.29 -53.72 -54.44
N VAL A 363 51.25 -54.35 -55.09
CA VAL A 363 51.02 -55.51 -55.96
C VAL A 363 51.40 -56.74 -55.18
N GLN A 364 50.45 -57.66 -55.00
CA GLN A 364 50.61 -58.89 -54.23
C GLN A 364 50.53 -60.12 -55.14
N SER A 365 51.22 -61.20 -54.75
CA SER A 365 51.04 -62.51 -55.36
C SER A 365 49.75 -63.17 -54.88
N LYS A 366 49.36 -64.28 -55.51
CA LYS A 366 48.25 -65.14 -55.06
C LYS A 366 48.37 -65.59 -53.60
N ASP A 367 49.60 -65.75 -53.10
CA ASP A 367 49.89 -66.16 -51.71
C ASP A 367 49.91 -64.97 -50.73
N GLY A 368 49.59 -63.76 -51.21
CA GLY A 368 49.55 -62.53 -50.40
C GLY A 368 50.91 -61.88 -50.17
N ALA A 369 51.99 -62.37 -50.78
CA ALA A 369 53.30 -61.76 -50.66
C ALA A 369 53.39 -60.47 -51.49
N VAL A 370 53.90 -59.38 -50.91
CA VAL A 370 54.09 -58.11 -51.61
C VAL A 370 55.21 -58.26 -52.63
N LEU A 371 54.85 -58.16 -53.92
CA LEU A 371 55.78 -58.24 -55.05
C LEU A 371 56.41 -56.89 -55.35
N SER A 372 55.62 -55.81 -55.29
CA SER A 372 56.10 -54.46 -55.57
C SER A 372 55.16 -53.38 -55.03
N ARG A 373 55.61 -52.13 -55.04
CA ARG A 373 54.85 -50.94 -54.65
C ARG A 373 54.91 -49.88 -55.74
N GLY A 374 53.79 -49.22 -56.00
CA GLY A 374 53.68 -48.09 -56.91
C GLY A 374 53.16 -46.85 -56.17
N LYS A 375 53.44 -45.67 -56.72
CA LYS A 375 52.92 -44.40 -56.21
C LYS A 375 52.37 -43.59 -57.37
N ALA A 376 51.13 -43.15 -57.26
CA ALA A 376 50.42 -42.42 -58.31
C ALA A 376 49.89 -41.08 -57.76
N THR A 377 50.00 -40.03 -58.57
CA THR A 377 49.29 -38.78 -58.31
C THR A 377 47.92 -38.86 -58.98
N VAL A 378 46.88 -38.46 -58.27
CA VAL A 378 45.50 -38.58 -58.76
C VAL A 378 45.10 -37.31 -59.52
N THR A 379 44.33 -37.46 -60.60
CA THR A 379 43.85 -36.37 -61.46
C THR A 379 42.32 -36.36 -61.49
N PRO A 380 41.66 -35.19 -61.46
CA PRO A 380 42.22 -33.84 -61.31
C PRO A 380 42.76 -33.55 -59.90
N GLU A 381 43.62 -32.52 -59.78
CA GLU A 381 44.30 -32.17 -58.52
C GLU A 381 43.37 -31.57 -57.44
N TYR A 382 42.17 -31.10 -57.81
CA TYR A 382 41.18 -30.52 -56.91
C TYR A 382 39.82 -31.15 -57.20
N ILE A 383 39.15 -31.64 -56.15
CA ILE A 383 37.91 -32.41 -56.25
C ILE A 383 36.96 -32.00 -55.13
N GLU A 384 35.73 -31.66 -55.50
CA GLU A 384 34.67 -31.33 -54.55
C GLU A 384 34.14 -32.57 -53.82
N ALA A 385 33.41 -32.35 -52.72
CA ALA A 385 32.78 -33.44 -51.97
C ALA A 385 31.82 -34.25 -52.87
N GLY A 386 32.02 -35.58 -52.94
CA GLY A 386 31.20 -36.51 -53.72
C GLY A 386 31.66 -36.76 -55.15
N GLU A 387 32.63 -35.99 -55.66
CA GLU A 387 33.18 -36.14 -57.01
C GLU A 387 34.23 -37.26 -57.10
N GLN A 388 34.50 -37.71 -58.33
CA GLN A 388 35.41 -38.83 -58.61
C GLN A 388 36.70 -38.36 -59.30
N MET A 389 37.75 -39.13 -59.11
CA MET A 389 39.11 -38.83 -59.53
C MET A 389 39.84 -40.11 -59.93
N THR A 390 40.77 -40.03 -60.86
CA THR A 390 41.43 -41.21 -61.44
C THR A 390 42.93 -41.16 -61.25
N PHE A 391 43.56 -42.30 -61.01
CA PHE A 391 45.01 -42.44 -60.97
C PHE A 391 45.48 -43.53 -61.91
N THR A 392 46.68 -43.34 -62.45
CA THR A 392 47.37 -44.33 -63.29
C THR A 392 48.81 -44.45 -62.81
N THR A 393 49.30 -45.67 -62.65
CA THR A 393 50.71 -45.94 -62.37
C THR A 393 51.14 -47.24 -63.02
N THR A 394 52.40 -47.32 -63.42
CA THR A 394 53.00 -48.53 -63.99
C THR A 394 54.04 -49.08 -63.03
N VAL A 395 53.96 -50.37 -62.75
CA VAL A 395 54.89 -51.10 -61.89
C VAL A 395 55.62 -52.13 -62.74
N TYR A 396 56.95 -51.99 -62.83
CA TYR A 396 57.80 -52.79 -63.70
C TYR A 396 58.22 -54.10 -63.04
N GLY A 397 58.49 -55.13 -63.86
CA GLY A 397 59.08 -56.39 -63.42
C GLY A 397 58.08 -57.38 -62.84
N ILE A 398 56.82 -57.32 -63.26
CA ILE A 398 55.76 -58.26 -62.89
C ILE A 398 55.58 -59.26 -64.03
N TYR A 399 55.96 -60.51 -63.85
CA TYR A 399 55.90 -61.55 -64.90
C TYR A 399 54.82 -62.60 -64.66
N SER A 400 53.80 -62.27 -63.85
CA SER A 400 52.69 -63.18 -63.52
C SER A 400 51.37 -62.44 -63.58
N ASP A 401 50.41 -63.02 -64.30
CA ASP A 401 49.05 -62.50 -64.44
C ASP A 401 48.24 -62.69 -63.13
N GLU A 402 48.63 -63.65 -62.30
CA GLU A 402 47.98 -64.00 -61.02
C GLU A 402 48.42 -63.07 -59.87
N THR A 403 48.22 -61.77 -60.05
CA THR A 403 48.52 -60.71 -59.08
C THR A 403 47.26 -60.05 -58.53
N THR A 404 47.31 -59.52 -57.32
CA THR A 404 46.22 -58.69 -56.75
C THR A 404 46.77 -57.30 -56.50
N VAL A 405 46.01 -56.26 -56.85
CA VAL A 405 46.39 -54.87 -56.61
C VAL A 405 45.50 -54.31 -55.52
N VAL A 406 46.11 -53.69 -54.50
CA VAL A 406 45.41 -53.06 -53.39
C VAL A 406 45.95 -51.65 -53.20
N VAL A 407 45.07 -50.68 -52.95
CA VAL A 407 45.47 -49.34 -52.51
C VAL A 407 45.80 -49.43 -51.02
N ASP A 408 47.06 -49.20 -50.67
CA ASP A 408 47.59 -49.35 -49.30
C ASP A 408 47.45 -48.05 -48.50
N LYS A 409 47.77 -46.91 -49.13
CA LYS A 409 47.72 -45.59 -48.49
C LYS A 409 47.25 -44.53 -49.46
N ALA A 410 46.46 -43.58 -48.96
CA ALA A 410 46.15 -42.33 -49.64
C ALA A 410 46.58 -41.15 -48.76
N GLU A 411 47.18 -40.13 -49.35
CA GLU A 411 47.52 -38.86 -48.70
C GLU A 411 46.80 -37.74 -49.46
N TRP A 412 46.23 -36.77 -48.75
CA TRP A 412 45.49 -35.65 -49.33
C TRP A 412 45.64 -34.40 -48.47
N TYR A 413 45.31 -33.25 -49.03
CA TYR A 413 45.16 -32.00 -48.31
C TYR A 413 43.70 -31.54 -48.36
N LEU A 414 43.27 -30.89 -47.28
CA LEU A 414 41.94 -30.28 -47.17
C LEU A 414 42.08 -28.78 -47.47
N ASP A 415 41.19 -28.26 -48.31
CA ASP A 415 41.02 -26.81 -48.54
C ASP A 415 40.23 -26.20 -47.37
#